data_AF-A0A1G6L2E1-F1
#
_entry.id   AF-A0A1G6L2E1-F1
#
_cell.length_a   1.000
_cell.length_b   1.000
_cell.length_c   1.000
_cell.angle_alpha   90.00
_cell.angle_beta   90.00
_cell.angle_gamma   90.00
#
_symmetry.space_group_name_H-M   'P 1'
#
loop_
_entity.id
_entity.type
_entity.pdbx_description
1 polymer ?
#
loop_
_entity_poly.entity_id
_entity_poly.type
_entity_poly.pdbx_seq_one_letter_code
_entity_poly.pdbx_strand_id
1 'polypeptide(L)'
;MYARALATTALSYGVLHHLGLLPDGLGTGPDGTRWADWLDLLVPWLVLAPAAWTMVAAEADRRTWLLFGMGALAYANGHGIHLAGNSLANTEPGPTAHLWDEVVGHAIWYAGVALVVAALATTMRGRPRPPWIGYPLALGVGLTWATNAVGGGTVVPALVLALAASAWGWQRRAELGVVLLVGFLPGAVLLAGELIGRLSQ
;
A
#
# COMPACT_ATOMS: atom_id res chain seq x y z
N MET A 1 -17.43 -10.23 11.82
CA MET A 1 -16.72 -10.55 10.56
C MET A 1 -15.80 -9.41 10.11
N TYR A 2 -16.30 -8.18 10.01
CA TYR A 2 -15.52 -6.99 9.61
C TYR A 2 -14.12 -6.86 10.23
N ALA A 3 -13.99 -6.95 11.56
CA ALA A 3 -12.70 -6.77 12.24
C ALA A 3 -11.64 -7.79 11.80
N ARG A 4 -12.06 -9.04 11.52
CA ARG A 4 -11.15 -10.09 11.01
C ARG A 4 -10.73 -9.76 9.58
N ALA A 5 -11.67 -9.39 8.71
CA ALA A 5 -11.37 -9.02 7.32
C ALA A 5 -10.42 -7.80 7.24
N LEU A 6 -10.65 -6.77 8.07
CA LEU A 6 -9.79 -5.60 8.10
C LEU A 6 -8.38 -5.94 8.64
N ALA A 7 -8.29 -6.80 9.66
CA ALA A 7 -7.00 -7.29 10.15
C ALA A 7 -6.27 -8.11 9.09
N THR A 8 -6.97 -8.97 8.34
CA THR A 8 -6.40 -9.72 7.21
C THR A 8 -5.92 -8.78 6.11
N THR A 9 -6.66 -7.70 5.82
CA THR A 9 -6.23 -6.66 4.87
C THR A 9 -4.93 -6.00 5.34
N ALA A 10 -4.87 -5.57 6.61
CA ALA A 10 -3.69 -4.94 7.18
C ALA A 10 -2.47 -5.87 7.17
N LEU A 11 -2.65 -7.15 7.52
CA LEU A 11 -1.60 -8.16 7.47
C LEU A 11 -1.13 -8.42 6.04
N SER A 12 -2.06 -8.57 5.09
CA SER A 12 -1.72 -8.85 3.69
C SER A 12 -0.91 -7.69 3.10
N TYR A 13 -1.36 -6.45 3.28
CA TYR A 13 -0.59 -5.28 2.86
C TYR A 13 0.76 -5.17 3.57
N GLY A 14 0.75 -5.28 4.90
CA GLY A 14 1.94 -5.08 5.72
C GLY A 14 2.99 -6.17 5.62
N VAL A 15 2.67 -7.34 5.07
CA VAL A 15 3.62 -8.46 4.89
C VAL A 15 4.03 -8.59 3.43
N LEU A 16 3.07 -8.60 2.50
CA LEU A 16 3.34 -8.96 1.10
C LEU A 16 4.26 -7.97 0.39
N HIS A 17 4.19 -6.69 0.77
CA HIS A 17 5.07 -5.67 0.20
C HIS A 17 6.53 -5.77 0.65
N HIS A 18 6.85 -6.58 1.66
CA HIS A 18 8.23 -6.86 2.06
C HIS A 18 8.77 -8.16 1.46
N LEU A 19 7.97 -8.90 0.69
CA LEU A 19 8.44 -10.13 0.04
C LEU A 19 9.52 -9.84 -1.02
N GLY A 20 9.48 -8.67 -1.66
CA GLY A 20 10.54 -8.23 -2.58
C GLY A 20 11.90 -7.97 -1.90
N LEU A 21 11.94 -7.91 -0.56
CA LEU A 21 13.19 -7.76 0.20
C LEU A 21 13.89 -9.11 0.47
N LEU A 22 13.31 -10.23 0.04
CA LEU A 22 13.93 -11.54 0.20
C LEU A 22 15.18 -11.65 -0.69
N PRO A 23 16.36 -11.98 -0.13
CA PRO A 23 17.59 -12.08 -0.90
C PRO A 23 17.49 -13.16 -2.00
N ASP A 24 18.07 -12.86 -3.16
CA ASP A 24 18.19 -13.71 -4.36
C ASP A 24 16.88 -14.06 -5.12
N GLY A 25 15.79 -13.32 -4.89
CA GLY A 25 14.62 -13.32 -5.80
C GLY A 25 13.95 -14.69 -5.98
N LEU A 26 14.11 -15.57 -4.99
CA LEU A 26 13.65 -16.97 -4.98
C LEU A 26 14.18 -17.83 -6.15
N GLY A 27 15.18 -17.33 -6.89
CA GLY A 27 15.78 -18.01 -8.03
C GLY A 27 14.97 -17.98 -9.32
N THR A 28 15.40 -18.80 -10.27
CA THR A 28 14.82 -18.89 -11.63
C THR A 28 13.41 -19.48 -11.59
N GLY A 29 12.47 -18.79 -12.23
CA GLY A 29 11.12 -19.24 -12.48
C GLY A 29 10.97 -19.96 -13.83
N PRO A 30 9.74 -20.34 -14.21
CA PRO A 30 9.42 -20.90 -15.52
C PRO A 30 9.82 -19.96 -16.69
N ASP A 31 10.10 -20.55 -17.85
CA ASP A 31 10.26 -19.84 -19.13
C ASP A 31 11.26 -18.66 -19.13
N GLY A 32 12.29 -18.75 -18.27
CA GLY A 32 13.34 -17.72 -18.17
C GLY A 32 12.98 -16.51 -17.31
N THR A 33 11.82 -16.52 -16.63
CA THR A 33 11.48 -15.49 -15.63
C THR A 33 12.13 -15.78 -14.28
N ARG A 34 11.86 -14.95 -13.28
CA ARG A 34 12.22 -15.18 -11.87
C ARG A 34 10.97 -15.50 -11.06
N TRP A 35 11.12 -16.20 -9.94
CA TRP A 35 10.01 -16.42 -9.02
C TRP A 35 9.49 -15.12 -8.40
N ALA A 36 10.36 -14.12 -8.23
CA ALA A 36 9.98 -12.76 -7.84
C ALA A 36 8.91 -12.17 -8.79
N ASP A 37 9.03 -12.36 -10.10
CA ASP A 37 8.06 -11.87 -11.10
C ASP A 37 6.66 -12.44 -10.85
N TRP A 38 6.59 -13.73 -10.53
CA TRP A 38 5.32 -14.42 -10.23
C TRP A 38 4.73 -13.98 -8.89
N LEU A 39 5.57 -13.73 -7.88
CA LEU A 39 5.09 -13.18 -6.62
C LEU A 39 4.55 -11.77 -6.81
N ASP A 40 5.26 -10.91 -7.52
CA ASP A 40 4.83 -9.53 -7.80
C ASP A 40 3.52 -9.50 -8.58
N LEU A 41 3.29 -10.46 -9.47
CA LEU A 41 2.01 -10.65 -10.14
C LEU A 41 0.86 -10.99 -9.17
N LEU A 42 1.14 -11.78 -8.13
CA LEU A 42 0.15 -12.25 -7.15
C LEU A 42 -0.13 -11.25 -6.03
N VAL A 43 0.88 -10.48 -5.59
CA VAL A 43 0.79 -9.49 -4.50
C VAL A 43 -0.45 -8.60 -4.60
N PRO A 44 -0.76 -7.93 -5.73
CA PRO A 44 -1.89 -7.02 -5.76
C PRO A 44 -3.21 -7.72 -5.49
N TRP A 45 -3.38 -8.96 -5.95
CA TRP A 45 -4.60 -9.75 -5.71
C TRP A 45 -4.72 -10.22 -4.27
N LEU A 46 -3.60 -10.65 -3.68
CA LEU A 46 -3.54 -11.08 -2.29
C LEU A 46 -3.77 -9.92 -1.30
N VAL A 47 -3.50 -8.68 -1.71
CA VAL A 47 -3.86 -7.46 -0.95
C VAL A 47 -5.31 -7.04 -1.23
N LEU A 48 -5.76 -7.03 -2.48
CA LEU A 48 -7.10 -6.56 -2.85
C LEU A 48 -8.23 -7.49 -2.42
N ALA A 49 -8.03 -8.81 -2.45
CA ALA A 49 -9.05 -9.79 -2.05
C ALA A 49 -9.53 -9.59 -0.60
N PRO A 50 -8.66 -9.53 0.43
CA PRO A 50 -9.10 -9.25 1.79
C PRO A 50 -9.65 -7.82 1.95
N ALA A 51 -9.16 -6.85 1.18
CA ALA A 51 -9.73 -5.50 1.17
C ALA A 51 -11.18 -5.51 0.65
N ALA A 52 -11.46 -6.22 -0.45
CA ALA A 52 -12.80 -6.43 -0.96
C ALA A 52 -13.68 -7.21 0.03
N TRP A 53 -13.13 -8.21 0.73
CA TRP A 53 -13.84 -8.89 1.81
C TRP A 53 -14.21 -7.94 2.96
N THR A 54 -13.33 -6.99 3.28
CA THR A 54 -13.60 -5.94 4.28
C THR A 54 -14.73 -5.04 3.83
N MET A 55 -14.77 -4.68 2.54
CA MET A 55 -15.86 -3.91 1.94
C MET A 55 -17.20 -4.64 2.01
N VAL A 56 -17.23 -5.94 1.69
CA VAL A 56 -18.42 -6.79 1.81
C VAL A 56 -18.88 -6.89 3.26
N ALA A 57 -17.95 -7.20 4.18
CA ALA A 57 -18.25 -7.32 5.61
C ALA A 57 -18.64 -5.98 6.26
N ALA A 58 -18.36 -4.86 5.57
CA ALA A 58 -18.77 -3.54 5.98
C ALA A 58 -20.17 -3.14 5.48
N GLU A 59 -20.76 -3.93 4.58
CA GLU A 59 -21.95 -3.55 3.80
C GLU A 59 -21.73 -2.19 3.10
N ALA A 60 -20.56 -2.03 2.49
CA ALA A 60 -20.16 -0.75 1.90
C ALA A 60 -21.13 -0.31 0.80
N ASP A 61 -21.40 1.00 0.76
CA ASP A 61 -22.30 1.59 -0.22
C ASP A 61 -21.67 1.65 -1.63
N ARG A 62 -22.49 2.01 -2.62
CA ARG A 62 -22.07 2.10 -4.03
C ARG A 62 -20.92 3.09 -4.24
N ARG A 63 -20.88 4.21 -3.51
CA ARG A 63 -19.83 5.23 -3.66
C ARG A 63 -18.51 4.71 -3.15
N THR A 64 -18.51 4.04 -2.00
CA THR A 64 -17.30 3.41 -1.47
C THR A 64 -16.81 2.29 -2.38
N TRP A 65 -17.71 1.48 -2.96
CA TRP A 65 -17.33 0.48 -3.96
C TRP A 65 -16.74 1.07 -5.23
N LEU A 66 -17.26 2.20 -5.72
CA LEU A 66 -16.67 2.92 -6.86
C LEU A 66 -15.26 3.42 -6.53
N LEU A 67 -15.08 4.01 -5.35
CA LEU A 67 -13.76 4.47 -4.89
C LEU A 67 -12.77 3.31 -4.76
N PHE A 68 -13.21 2.20 -4.15
CA PHE A 68 -12.43 0.97 -4.06
C PHE A 68 -12.08 0.42 -5.45
N GLY A 69 -13.04 0.38 -6.38
CA GLY A 69 -12.82 -0.11 -7.75
C GLY A 69 -11.80 0.71 -8.51
N MET A 70 -11.87 2.04 -8.44
CA MET A 70 -10.85 2.92 -9.03
C MET A 70 -9.47 2.69 -8.41
N GLY A 71 -9.41 2.56 -7.08
CA GLY A 71 -8.17 2.26 -6.37
C GLY A 71 -7.60 0.89 -6.73
N ALA A 72 -8.44 -0.14 -6.81
CA ALA A 72 -8.05 -1.50 -7.17
C ALA A 72 -7.51 -1.58 -8.60
N LEU A 73 -8.17 -0.91 -9.56
CA LEU A 73 -7.70 -0.83 -10.94
C LEU A 73 -6.34 -0.14 -11.02
N ALA A 74 -6.19 1.04 -10.41
CA ALA A 74 -4.91 1.74 -10.40
C ALA A 74 -3.82 0.90 -9.71
N TYR A 75 -4.12 0.30 -8.56
CA TYR A 75 -3.17 -0.53 -7.82
C TYR A 75 -2.67 -1.72 -8.63
N ALA A 76 -3.59 -2.51 -9.21
CA ALA A 76 -3.23 -3.68 -10.00
C ALA A 76 -2.48 -3.30 -11.29
N ASN A 77 -2.90 -2.23 -11.98
CA ASN A 77 -2.20 -1.76 -13.18
C ASN A 77 -0.80 -1.20 -12.84
N GLY A 78 -0.66 -0.45 -11.75
CA GLY A 78 0.63 0.04 -11.29
C GLY A 78 1.61 -1.10 -11.01
N HIS A 79 1.16 -2.14 -10.29
CA HIS A 79 1.94 -3.36 -10.10
C HIS A 79 2.27 -4.09 -11.41
N GLY A 80 1.32 -4.18 -12.35
CA GLY A 80 1.56 -4.82 -13.64
C GLY A 80 2.61 -4.06 -14.48
N ILE A 81 2.59 -2.73 -14.44
CA ILE A 81 3.59 -1.88 -15.10
C ILE A 81 4.96 -2.05 -14.44
N HIS A 82 5.02 -2.03 -13.10
CA HIS A 82 6.24 -2.28 -12.33
C HIS A 82 6.86 -3.64 -12.70
N LEU A 83 6.06 -4.71 -12.65
CA LEU A 83 6.46 -6.06 -13.04
C LEU A 83 7.02 -6.12 -14.48
N ALA A 84 6.29 -5.53 -15.44
CA ALA A 84 6.74 -5.51 -16.83
C ALA A 84 8.03 -4.71 -16.99
N GLY A 85 8.17 -3.58 -16.30
CA GLY A 85 9.37 -2.76 -16.28
C GLY A 85 10.58 -3.50 -15.72
N ASN A 86 10.41 -4.20 -14.60
CA ASN A 86 11.46 -5.00 -13.96
C ASN A 86 11.91 -6.16 -14.87
N SER A 87 10.94 -6.89 -15.45
CA SER A 87 11.22 -7.98 -16.41
C SER A 87 12.03 -7.49 -17.62
N LEU A 88 11.67 -6.33 -18.17
CA LEU A 88 12.43 -5.69 -19.25
C LEU A 88 13.82 -5.26 -18.78
N ALA A 89 13.94 -4.62 -17.61
CA ALA A 89 15.22 -4.16 -17.07
C ALA A 89 16.21 -5.31 -16.80
N ASN A 90 15.71 -6.50 -16.46
CA ASN A 90 16.52 -7.71 -16.31
C ASN A 90 17.14 -8.20 -17.62
N THR A 91 16.53 -7.86 -18.76
CA THR A 91 17.00 -8.26 -20.10
C THR A 91 17.77 -7.13 -20.79
N GLU A 92 17.22 -5.93 -20.78
CA GLU A 92 17.75 -4.73 -21.42
C GLU A 92 17.60 -3.54 -20.45
N PRO A 93 18.55 -3.35 -19.51
CA PRO A 93 18.49 -2.25 -18.58
C PRO A 93 18.64 -0.91 -19.31
N GLY A 94 17.82 0.06 -18.94
CA GLY A 94 17.91 1.39 -19.53
C GLY A 94 16.93 2.40 -18.95
N PRO A 95 17.05 3.69 -19.34
CA PRO A 95 16.23 4.77 -18.80
C PRO A 95 14.73 4.58 -19.02
N THR A 96 14.33 3.96 -20.13
CA THR A 96 12.92 3.69 -20.43
C THR A 96 12.33 2.61 -19.51
N ALA A 97 13.06 1.53 -19.26
CA ALA A 97 12.64 0.50 -18.31
C ALA A 97 12.51 1.11 -16.91
N HIS A 98 13.51 1.88 -16.49
CA HIS A 98 13.48 2.60 -15.20
C HIS A 98 12.30 3.59 -15.09
N LEU A 99 11.98 4.35 -16.14
CA LEU A 99 10.84 5.27 -16.12
C LEU A 99 9.51 4.54 -15.86
N TRP A 100 9.27 3.44 -16.56
CA TRP A 100 8.02 2.70 -16.41
C TRP A 100 7.97 1.93 -15.10
N ASP A 101 9.08 1.31 -14.72
CA ASP A 101 9.22 0.55 -13.47
C ASP A 101 9.13 1.46 -12.24
N GLU A 102 10.12 2.33 -12.09
CA GLU A 102 10.39 3.04 -10.83
C GLU A 102 9.55 4.32 -10.68
N VAL A 103 9.19 4.98 -11.78
CA VAL A 103 8.50 6.27 -11.72
C VAL A 103 7.00 6.10 -11.94
N VAL A 104 6.60 5.61 -13.11
CA VAL A 104 5.19 5.54 -13.50
C VAL A 104 4.45 4.41 -12.79
N GLY A 105 5.04 3.20 -12.76
CA GLY A 105 4.49 2.03 -12.10
C GLY A 105 4.22 2.31 -10.63
N HIS A 106 5.23 2.80 -9.90
CA HIS A 106 5.06 3.26 -8.53
C HIS A 106 4.01 4.37 -8.42
N ALA A 107 4.09 5.48 -9.15
CA ALA A 107 3.13 6.57 -9.00
C ALA A 107 1.66 6.10 -9.12
N ILE A 108 1.36 5.24 -10.09
CA ILE A 108 0.02 4.67 -10.30
C ILE A 108 -0.35 3.69 -9.17
N TRP A 109 0.58 2.80 -8.78
CA TRP A 109 0.40 1.89 -7.65
C TRP A 109 0.02 2.69 -6.38
N TYR A 110 0.81 3.69 -5.99
CA TYR A 110 0.57 4.46 -4.76
C TYR A 110 -0.75 5.21 -4.77
N ALA A 111 -1.10 5.81 -5.91
CA ALA A 111 -2.41 6.42 -6.08
C ALA A 111 -3.52 5.38 -5.87
N GLY A 112 -3.35 4.17 -6.41
CA GLY A 112 -4.26 3.04 -6.19
C GLY A 112 -4.42 2.66 -4.72
N VAL A 113 -3.31 2.41 -4.00
CA VAL A 113 -3.36 2.08 -2.56
C VAL A 113 -4.00 3.22 -1.77
N ALA A 114 -3.69 4.48 -2.08
CA ALA A 114 -4.28 5.63 -1.39
C ALA A 114 -5.81 5.65 -1.52
N LEU A 115 -6.33 5.36 -2.71
CA LEU A 115 -7.78 5.27 -2.95
C LEU A 115 -8.41 4.05 -2.24
N VAL A 116 -7.73 2.90 -2.22
CA VAL A 116 -8.17 1.72 -1.45
C VAL A 116 -8.22 2.04 0.05
N VAL A 117 -7.18 2.67 0.60
CA VAL A 117 -7.14 3.12 2.01
C VAL A 117 -8.26 4.12 2.27
N ALA A 118 -8.51 5.07 1.37
CA ALA A 118 -9.61 6.02 1.50
C ALA A 118 -10.97 5.33 1.52
N ALA A 119 -11.19 4.34 0.66
CA ALA A 119 -12.41 3.53 0.65
C ALA A 119 -12.59 2.79 1.98
N LEU A 120 -11.55 2.09 2.47
CA LEU A 120 -11.56 1.42 3.78
C LEU A 120 -11.75 2.40 4.94
N ALA A 121 -11.21 3.61 4.86
CA ALA A 121 -11.41 4.64 5.87
C ALA A 121 -12.90 5.00 6.00
N THR A 122 -13.63 5.07 4.88
CA THR A 122 -15.07 5.34 4.94
C THR A 122 -15.84 4.24 5.68
N THR A 123 -15.43 2.97 5.56
CA THR A 123 -16.10 1.84 6.23
C THR A 123 -15.87 1.81 7.74
N MET A 124 -14.90 2.58 8.25
CA MET A 124 -14.58 2.67 9.67
C MET A 124 -15.47 3.65 10.45
N ARG A 125 -16.25 4.51 9.77
CA ARG A 125 -17.10 5.52 10.42
C ARG A 125 -18.17 4.88 11.29
N GLY A 126 -18.35 5.42 12.49
CA GLY A 126 -19.29 4.93 13.51
C GLY A 126 -18.90 3.59 14.14
N ARG A 127 -17.77 2.99 13.75
CA ARG A 127 -17.33 1.70 14.32
C ARG A 127 -16.53 1.92 15.60
N PRO A 128 -16.65 1.02 16.59
CA PRO A 128 -15.91 1.13 17.85
C PRO A 128 -14.39 1.06 17.60
N ARG A 129 -13.63 1.65 18.52
CA ARG A 129 -12.16 1.59 18.52
C ARG A 129 -11.65 0.14 18.42
N PRO A 130 -10.47 -0.07 17.83
CA PRO A 130 -9.94 -1.42 17.69
C PRO A 130 -9.57 -2.00 19.06
N PRO A 131 -9.57 -3.34 19.21
CA PRO A 131 -8.87 -3.98 20.31
C PRO A 131 -7.36 -3.67 20.23
N TRP A 132 -6.62 -3.96 21.30
CA TRP A 132 -5.19 -3.60 21.41
C TRP A 132 -4.33 -4.10 20.23
N ILE A 133 -4.65 -5.25 19.64
CA ILE A 133 -3.93 -5.82 18.49
C ILE A 133 -4.11 -5.01 17.19
N GLY A 134 -5.15 -4.17 17.08
CA GLY A 134 -5.36 -3.35 15.90
C GLY A 134 -4.35 -2.21 15.76
N TYR A 135 -3.75 -1.75 16.87
CA TYR A 135 -2.74 -0.68 16.85
C TYR A 135 -1.39 -1.12 16.23
N PRO A 136 -0.77 -2.25 16.62
CA PRO A 136 0.44 -2.72 15.95
C PRO A 136 0.20 -3.07 14.48
N LEU A 137 -0.98 -3.60 14.12
CA LEU A 137 -1.33 -3.82 12.71
C LEU A 137 -1.38 -2.50 11.92
N ALA A 138 -2.01 -1.47 12.50
CA ALA A 138 -2.07 -0.14 11.89
C ALA A 138 -0.68 0.48 11.74
N LEU A 139 0.17 0.35 12.75
CA LEU A 139 1.57 0.77 12.70
C LEU A 139 2.32 0.06 11.56
N GLY A 140 2.16 -1.27 11.42
CA GLY A 140 2.76 -2.03 10.33
C GLY A 140 2.34 -1.54 8.94
N VAL A 141 1.05 -1.22 8.76
CA VAL A 141 0.54 -0.62 7.50
C VAL A 141 1.21 0.72 7.23
N GLY A 142 1.28 1.61 8.22
CA GLY A 142 1.88 2.94 8.06
C GLY A 142 3.39 2.92 7.81
N LEU A 143 4.11 2.01 8.47
CA LEU A 143 5.54 1.80 8.21
C LEU A 143 5.76 1.21 6.82
N THR A 144 4.95 0.23 6.40
CA THR A 144 5.02 -0.34 5.05
C THR A 144 4.75 0.72 3.97
N TRP A 145 3.75 1.59 4.18
CA TRP A 145 3.53 2.75 3.31
C TRP A 145 4.79 3.63 3.20
N ALA A 146 5.43 3.94 4.33
CA ALA A 146 6.60 4.79 4.35
C ALA A 146 7.82 4.12 3.68
N THR A 147 8.15 2.88 4.05
CA THR A 147 9.31 2.16 3.50
C THR A 147 9.18 1.95 2.00
N ASN A 148 8.00 1.56 1.54
CA ASN A 148 7.78 1.41 0.12
C ASN A 148 7.96 2.78 -0.57
N ALA A 149 7.44 3.89 0.01
CA ALA A 149 7.49 5.19 -0.66
C ALA A 149 8.92 5.74 -0.79
N VAL A 150 9.78 5.39 0.17
CA VAL A 150 11.22 5.64 0.06
C VAL A 150 11.82 4.83 -1.08
N GLY A 151 11.53 3.52 -1.12
CA GLY A 151 12.03 2.60 -2.15
C GLY A 151 11.60 3.00 -3.57
N GLY A 152 10.32 3.31 -3.76
CA GLY A 152 9.75 3.70 -5.06
C GLY A 152 9.83 5.20 -5.38
N GLY A 153 10.67 5.98 -4.67
CA GLY A 153 10.90 7.39 -4.99
C GLY A 153 9.69 8.33 -4.87
N THR A 154 8.63 7.94 -4.16
CA THR A 154 7.36 8.69 -4.03
C THR A 154 7.21 9.42 -2.69
N VAL A 155 8.33 9.76 -2.04
CA VAL A 155 8.37 10.33 -0.67
C VAL A 155 7.43 11.51 -0.46
N VAL A 156 7.47 12.52 -1.33
CA VAL A 156 6.68 13.76 -1.19
C VAL A 156 5.17 13.50 -1.28
N PRO A 157 4.63 12.89 -2.35
CA PRO A 157 3.20 12.60 -2.40
C PRO A 157 2.76 11.63 -1.29
N ALA A 158 3.61 10.66 -0.92
CA ALA A 158 3.32 9.73 0.17
C ALA A 158 3.21 10.43 1.53
N LEU A 159 4.06 11.45 1.78
CA LEU A 159 4.01 12.26 3.00
C LEU A 159 2.70 13.05 3.07
N VAL A 160 2.30 13.70 1.97
CA VAL A 160 1.04 14.47 1.90
C VAL A 160 -0.15 13.57 2.24
N LEU A 161 -0.21 12.38 1.65
CA LEU A 161 -1.29 11.42 1.90
C LEU A 161 -1.25 10.86 3.34
N ALA A 162 -0.06 10.61 3.89
CA ALA A 162 0.09 10.18 5.27
C ALA A 162 -0.39 11.25 6.27
N LEU A 163 -0.09 12.52 6.01
CA LEU A 163 -0.59 13.65 6.80
C LEU A 163 -2.12 13.77 6.69
N ALA A 164 -2.69 13.61 5.49
CA ALA A 164 -4.13 13.63 5.28
C ALA A 164 -4.84 12.48 6.03
N ALA A 165 -4.30 11.26 5.94
CA ALA A 165 -4.81 10.09 6.67
C ALA A 165 -4.70 10.30 8.19
N SER A 166 -3.61 10.88 8.66
CA SER A 166 -3.40 11.20 10.08
C SER A 166 -4.40 12.24 10.58
N ALA A 167 -4.61 13.32 9.81
CA ALA A 167 -5.58 14.36 10.13
C ALA A 167 -7.01 13.80 10.20
N TRP A 168 -7.39 12.96 9.24
CA TRP A 168 -8.68 12.27 9.26
C TRP A 168 -8.80 11.33 10.48
N GLY A 169 -7.76 10.55 10.78
CA GLY A 169 -7.72 9.67 11.94
C GLY A 169 -7.83 10.42 13.27
N TRP A 170 -7.25 11.63 13.36
CA TRP A 170 -7.39 12.53 14.51
C TRP A 170 -8.82 13.02 14.70
N GLN A 171 -9.48 13.43 13.60
CA GLN A 171 -10.90 13.82 13.61
C GLN A 171 -11.81 12.67 14.05
N ARG A 172 -11.42 11.43 13.74
CA ARG A 172 -12.14 10.19 14.06
C ARG A 172 -11.55 9.40 15.21
N ARG A 173 -10.76 10.03 16.09
CA ARG A 173 -10.01 9.33 17.15
C ARG A 173 -10.91 8.65 18.20
N ALA A 174 -12.16 9.07 18.35
CA ALA A 174 -13.11 8.41 19.25
C ALA A 174 -13.63 7.07 18.70
N GLU A 175 -13.38 6.79 17.42
CA GLU A 175 -13.89 5.65 16.66
C GLU A 175 -12.73 4.78 16.14
N LEU A 176 -13.04 3.76 15.34
CA LEU A 176 -12.05 2.92 14.66
C LEU A 176 -11.04 3.73 13.83
N GLY A 177 -11.43 4.89 13.30
CA GLY A 177 -10.59 5.74 12.46
C GLY A 177 -9.27 6.17 13.11
N VAL A 178 -9.14 6.07 14.44
CA VAL A 178 -7.88 6.26 15.17
C VAL A 178 -6.72 5.42 14.62
N VAL A 179 -6.99 4.27 13.98
CA VAL A 179 -5.94 3.43 13.38
C VAL A 179 -5.17 4.16 12.29
N LEU A 180 -5.81 5.05 11.52
CA LEU A 180 -5.10 5.82 10.49
C LEU A 180 -4.13 6.83 11.11
N LEU A 181 -4.49 7.43 12.24
CA LEU A 181 -3.56 8.27 12.99
C LEU A 181 -2.37 7.46 13.51
N VAL A 182 -2.64 6.33 14.16
CA VAL A 182 -1.60 5.48 14.76
C VAL A 182 -0.66 4.89 13.70
N GLY A 183 -1.18 4.54 12.53
CA GLY A 183 -0.37 4.05 11.42
C GLY A 183 0.39 5.15 10.70
N PHE A 184 -0.32 6.15 10.17
CA PHE A 184 0.26 7.12 9.24
C PHE A 184 1.04 8.25 9.90
N LEU A 185 0.84 8.57 11.18
CA LEU A 185 1.65 9.60 11.83
C LEU A 185 3.13 9.17 11.96
N PRO A 186 3.46 7.98 12.48
CA PRO A 186 4.82 7.46 12.43
C PRO A 186 5.39 7.37 11.01
N GLY A 187 4.58 6.92 10.05
CA GLY A 187 4.99 6.88 8.64
C GLY A 187 5.32 8.27 8.08
N ALA A 188 4.51 9.29 8.41
CA ALA A 188 4.77 10.68 8.02
C ALA A 188 6.06 11.22 8.66
N VAL A 189 6.34 10.88 9.93
CA VAL A 189 7.60 11.27 10.59
C VAL A 189 8.80 10.67 9.88
N LEU A 190 8.74 9.38 9.50
CA LEU A 190 9.80 8.72 8.74
C LEU A 190 10.04 9.42 7.38
N LEU A 191 8.96 9.66 6.62
CA LEU A 191 9.03 10.31 5.31
C LEU A 191 9.56 11.75 5.39
N ALA A 192 9.19 12.50 6.43
CA ALA A 192 9.72 13.83 6.67
C ALA A 192 11.23 13.78 6.99
N GLY A 193 11.67 12.82 7.82
CA GLY A 193 13.08 12.61 8.12
C GLY A 193 13.90 12.27 6.87
N GLU A 194 13.39 11.38 6.02
CA GLU A 194 14.00 11.04 4.73
C GLU A 194 14.17 12.29 3.85
N LEU A 195 13.12 13.11 3.72
CA LEU A 195 13.15 14.32 2.91
C LEU A 195 14.20 15.34 3.42
N ILE A 196 14.26 15.54 4.74
CA ILE A 196 15.27 16.42 5.36
C ILE A 196 16.68 15.90 5.11
N GLY A 197 16.88 14.58 5.22
CA GLY A 197 18.15 13.92 4.94
C GLY A 197 18.63 14.16 3.51
N ARG A 198 17.74 14.05 2.51
CA ARG A 198 18.04 14.33 1.10
C ARG A 198 18.37 15.79 0.82
N LEU A 199 17.73 16.73 1.52
CA LEU A 199 17.99 18.18 1.35
C LEU A 199 19.29 18.65 2.01
N SER A 200 19.88 17.83 2.88
CA SER A 200 21.10 18.15 3.61
C SER A 200 22.38 17.59 2.96
N GLN A 201 22.24 16.84 1.86
CA GLN A 201 23.34 16.30 1.04
C GLN A 201 23.62 17.23 -0.14
#